data_AF-A0A661FD68-F1
#
_entry.id   AF-A0A661FD68-F1
#
_cell.length_a   1.000
_cell.length_b   1.000
_cell.length_c   1.000
_cell.angle_alpha   90.00
_cell.angle_beta   90.00
_cell.angle_gamma   90.00
#
_symmetry.space_group_name_H-M   'P 1'
#
loop_
_entity.id
_entity.type
_entity.pdbx_description
1 polymer ?
#
loop_
_entity_poly.entity_id
_entity_poly.type
_entity_poly.pdbx_seq_one_letter_code
_entity_poly.pdbx_strand_id
1 'polypeptide(L)'
;KFTLTKLDIEGNKPAEGSYIYKNRSCTQEIDYITSAMWSPAVKANIALAMIRTEHLQGELWAEIYYEKELRQYNRVARCTRKQKPFWAPARARATPPPDC
;
A
#
# COMPACT_ATOMS: atom_id res chain seq x y z
N LYS A 1 -16.20 11.72 3.63
CA LYS A 1 -15.65 11.68 2.24
C LYS A 1 -14.54 10.64 2.20
N PHE A 2 -14.40 9.89 1.10
CA PHE A 2 -13.33 8.89 0.94
C PHE A 2 -12.37 9.30 -0.16
N THR A 3 -11.12 8.84 -0.06
CA THR A 3 -10.06 9.13 -1.01
C THR A 3 -9.26 7.86 -1.29
N LEU A 4 -9.19 7.49 -2.57
CA LEU A 4 -8.33 6.40 -3.02
C LEU A 4 -6.87 6.86 -2.94
N THR A 5 -6.09 6.20 -2.08
CA THR A 5 -4.75 6.63 -1.70
C THR A 5 -3.73 5.56 -2.05
N LYS A 6 -2.57 6.00 -2.53
CA LYS A 6 -1.41 5.14 -2.81
C LYS A 6 -0.59 4.98 -1.55
N LEU A 7 -0.33 3.76 -1.15
CA LEU A 7 0.46 3.40 0.03
C LEU A 7 1.68 2.59 -0.38
N ASP A 8 2.76 2.80 0.36
CA ASP A 8 3.97 1.99 0.38
C ASP A 8 4.06 1.37 1.77
N ILE A 9 4.08 0.04 1.82
CA ILE A 9 3.94 -0.76 3.03
C ILE A 9 5.31 -1.33 3.38
N GLU A 10 5.67 -1.31 4.66
CA GLU A 10 6.93 -1.89 5.09
C GLU A 10 6.97 -3.42 4.88
N GLY A 11 8.10 -3.92 4.39
CA GLY A 11 8.32 -5.35 4.14
C GLY A 11 7.93 -5.79 2.73
N ASN A 12 7.74 -7.10 2.54
CA ASN A 12 7.51 -7.71 1.22
C ASN A 12 6.21 -8.52 1.11
N LYS A 13 5.40 -8.52 2.17
CA LYS A 13 4.13 -9.27 2.21
C LYS A 13 2.99 -8.35 1.80
N PRO A 14 2.28 -8.62 0.69
CA PRO A 14 1.14 -7.81 0.28
C PRO A 14 0.07 -7.78 1.38
N ALA A 15 -0.49 -6.60 1.63
CA ALA A 15 -1.56 -6.37 2.61
C ALA A 15 -2.95 -6.34 1.94
N GLU A 16 -3.21 -7.29 1.04
CA GLU A 16 -4.45 -7.29 0.25
C GLU A 16 -5.66 -7.58 1.14
N GLY A 17 -6.67 -6.70 1.10
CA GLY A 17 -7.86 -6.81 1.96
C GLY A 17 -7.64 -6.49 3.44
N SER A 18 -6.43 -6.07 3.84
CA SER A 18 -6.11 -5.74 5.22
C SER A 18 -6.78 -4.46 5.70
N TYR A 19 -7.12 -4.41 7.00
CA TYR A 19 -7.53 -3.19 7.68
C TYR A 19 -6.34 -2.26 7.94
N ILE A 20 -6.64 -0.96 7.98
CA ILE A 20 -5.72 0.14 8.25
C ILE A 20 -6.06 0.72 9.61
N TYR A 21 -5.03 0.99 10.41
CA TYR A 21 -5.14 1.50 11.77
C TYR A 21 -4.33 2.78 11.96
N LYS A 22 -4.75 3.62 12.91
CA LYS A 22 -4.02 4.86 13.30
C LYS A 22 -2.76 4.59 14.10
N ASN A 23 -2.67 3.42 14.72
CA ASN A 23 -1.60 3.07 15.63
C ASN A 23 -1.08 1.65 15.37
N ARG A 24 0.17 1.43 15.76
CA ARG A 24 0.83 0.11 15.64
C ARG A 24 0.14 -0.98 16.46
N SER A 25 -0.58 -0.63 17.51
CA SER A 25 -1.30 -1.58 18.36
C SER A 25 -2.61 -2.08 17.74
N CYS A 26 -2.99 -1.60 16.54
CA CYS A 26 -4.19 -2.00 15.82
C CYS A 26 -5.48 -1.86 16.65
N THR A 27 -5.62 -0.78 17.45
CA THR A 27 -6.83 -0.57 18.28
C THR A 27 -7.80 0.45 17.69
N GLN A 28 -7.35 1.27 16.74
CA GLN A 28 -8.16 2.29 16.10
C GLN A 28 -8.20 2.07 14.60
N GLU A 29 -9.19 1.29 14.16
CA GLU A 29 -9.44 1.06 12.74
C GLU A 29 -9.84 2.37 12.05
N ILE A 30 -9.24 2.59 10.88
CA ILE A 30 -9.52 3.73 9.99
C ILE A 30 -10.45 3.25 8.90
N ASP A 31 -9.92 2.38 8.03
CA ASP A 31 -10.56 1.83 6.83
C ASP A 31 -9.73 0.61 6.34
N TYR A 32 -9.73 0.31 5.03
CA TYR A 32 -9.16 -0.92 4.47
C TYR A 32 -8.37 -0.71 3.17
N ILE A 33 -7.53 -1.70 2.86
CA ILE A 33 -6.74 -1.80 1.64
C ILE A 33 -7.56 -2.52 0.57
N THR A 34 -7.71 -1.91 -0.60
CA THR A 34 -8.50 -2.48 -1.71
C THR A 34 -7.68 -3.46 -2.53
N SER A 35 -6.38 -3.18 -2.74
CA SER A 35 -5.49 -4.01 -3.55
C SER A 35 -4.04 -3.76 -3.14
N ALA A 36 -3.22 -4.80 -3.05
CA ALA A 36 -1.81 -4.68 -2.69
C ALA A 36 -0.94 -5.69 -3.46
N MET A 37 0.34 -5.37 -3.65
CA MET A 37 1.32 -6.28 -4.23
C MET A 37 2.76 -5.92 -3.87
N TRP A 38 3.64 -6.93 -3.84
CA TRP A 38 5.07 -6.70 -3.96
C TRP A 38 5.42 -6.43 -5.43
N SER A 39 5.91 -5.24 -5.73
CA SER A 39 6.25 -4.86 -7.10
C SER A 39 7.76 -4.97 -7.35
N PRO A 40 8.22 -5.90 -8.22
CA PRO A 40 9.64 -6.01 -8.54
C PRO A 40 10.16 -4.79 -9.31
N ALA A 41 9.29 -4.10 -10.07
CA ALA A 41 9.67 -2.93 -10.87
C ALA A 41 10.13 -1.75 -10.00
N VAL A 42 9.45 -1.53 -8.87
CA VAL A 42 9.77 -0.43 -7.93
C VAL A 42 10.48 -0.91 -6.66
N LYS A 43 10.66 -2.22 -6.49
CA LYS A 43 11.25 -2.87 -5.30
C LYS A 43 10.57 -2.46 -3.99
N ALA A 44 9.24 -2.39 -4.02
CA ALA A 44 8.43 -1.92 -2.90
C ALA A 44 7.11 -2.69 -2.82
N ASN A 45 6.56 -2.76 -1.60
CA ASN A 45 5.24 -3.32 -1.35
C ASN A 45 4.22 -2.19 -1.47
N ILE A 46 3.51 -2.17 -2.58
CA ILE A 46 2.60 -1.08 -2.95
C ILE A 46 1.16 -1.49 -2.72
N ALA A 47 0.33 -0.52 -2.35
CA ALA A 47 -1.09 -0.76 -2.16
C ALA A 47 -1.96 0.45 -2.53
N LEU A 48 -3.20 0.16 -2.89
CA LEU A 48 -4.28 1.15 -2.97
C LEU A 48 -5.23 0.93 -1.80
N ALA A 49 -5.62 2.02 -1.17
CA ALA A 49 -6.49 2.00 -0.01
C ALA A 49 -7.59 3.03 -0.14
N MET A 50 -8.79 2.68 0.33
CA MET A 50 -9.88 3.63 0.49
C MET A 50 -9.79 4.19 1.89
N ILE A 51 -9.49 5.49 2.04
CA ILE A 51 -9.31 6.12 3.36
C ILE A 51 -10.23 7.34 3.48
N ARG A 52 -10.87 7.50 4.64
CA ARG A 52 -11.63 8.70 5.01
C ARG A 52 -10.71 9.91 4.98
N THR A 53 -11.15 10.97 4.33
CA THR A 53 -10.33 12.16 4.08
C THR A 53 -9.80 12.81 5.38
N GLU A 54 -10.52 12.64 6.49
CA GLU A 54 -10.16 13.11 7.84
C GLU A 54 -8.95 12.38 8.45
N HIS A 55 -8.61 11.19 7.96
CA HIS A 55 -7.54 10.33 8.48
C HIS A 55 -6.39 10.16 7.48
N LEU A 56 -6.40 10.92 6.38
CA LEU A 56 -5.33 10.95 5.37
C LEU A 56 -4.00 11.48 5.90
N GLN A 57 -4.05 12.35 6.90
CA GLN A 57 -2.88 12.98 7.51
C GLN A 57 -2.65 12.32 8.87
N GLY A 58 -1.67 11.43 8.94
CA GLY A 58 -1.37 10.69 10.15
C GLY A 58 -0.53 9.45 9.88
N GLU A 59 -0.29 8.70 10.94
CA GLU A 59 0.32 7.38 10.82
C GLU A 59 -0.72 6.37 10.38
N LEU A 60 -0.31 5.51 9.44
CA LEU A 60 -1.13 4.43 8.92
C LEU A 60 -0.38 3.12 9.18
N TRP A 61 -1.08 2.14 9.71
CA TRP A 61 -0.55 0.82 10.02
C TRP A 61 -1.47 -0.22 9.40
N ALA A 62 -0.91 -1.24 8.75
CA ALA A 62 -1.69 -2.34 8.19
C ALA A 62 -1.37 -3.63 8.93
N GLU A 63 -2.42 -4.39 9.26
CA GLU A 63 -2.28 -5.74 9.80
C GLU A 63 -2.41 -6.76 8.67
N ILE A 64 -1.32 -7.46 8.41
CA ILE A 64 -1.16 -8.37 7.28
C ILE A 64 -1.24 -9.79 7.79
N TYR A 65 -2.24 -10.53 7.33
CA TYR A 65 -2.36 -11.96 7.55
C TYR A 65 -1.85 -12.71 6.32
N TYR A 66 -0.94 -13.65 6.50
CA TYR A 66 -0.41 -14.45 5.41
C TYR A 66 -0.11 -15.88 5.85
N GLU A 67 -0.27 -16.81 4.92
CA GLU A 67 0.07 -18.21 5.13
C GLU A 67 1.50 -18.49 4.64
N LYS A 68 2.25 -19.28 5.41
CA LYS A 68 3.53 -19.83 5.00
C LYS A 68 3.66 -21.23 5.57
N GLU A 69 3.94 -22.23 4.74
CA GLU A 69 4.12 -23.63 5.19
C GLU A 69 2.92 -24.14 6.01
N LEU A 70 1.69 -23.87 5.56
CA LEU A 70 0.42 -24.19 6.24
C LEU A 70 0.24 -23.56 7.64
N ARG A 71 1.07 -22.56 7.99
CA ARG A 71 0.93 -21.80 9.23
C ARG A 71 0.48 -20.38 8.93
N GLN A 72 -0.48 -19.91 9.72
CA GLN A 72 -0.97 -18.54 9.66
C GLN A 72 -0.02 -17.64 10.45
N TYR A 73 0.43 -16.57 9.81
CA TYR A 73 1.26 -15.54 10.42
C TYR A 73 0.56 -14.19 10.30
N ASN A 74 0.79 -13.33 11.28
CA ASN A 74 0.39 -11.94 11.24
C ASN A 74 1.60 -11.01 11.33
N ARG A 75 1.53 -9.86 10.66
CA ARG A 75 2.53 -8.81 10.74
C ARG A 75 1.86 -7.45 10.70
N VAL A 76 2.23 -6.59 11.64
CA VAL A 76 1.85 -5.17 11.59
C VAL A 76 2.95 -4.39 10.87
N ALA A 77 2.60 -3.69 9.81
CA ALA A 77 3.52 -2.94 8.96
C ALA A 77 3.11 -1.47 8.85
N ARG A 78 4.10 -0.57 8.85
CA ARG A 78 3.84 0.85 8.65
C ARG A 78 3.51 1.13 7.18
N CYS A 79 2.50 1.97 6.95
CA CYS A 79 2.07 2.41 5.63
C CYS A 79 2.44 3.88 5.43
N THR A 80 3.13 4.17 4.34
CA THR A 80 3.52 5.54 3.95
C THR A 80 2.74 5.96 2.72
N ARG A 81 2.02 7.08 2.81
CA ARG A 81 1.31 7.66 1.66
C ARG A 81 2.30 8.13 0.60
N LYS A 82 2.06 7.75 -0.65
CA LYS A 82 2.78 8.26 -1.83
C LYS A 82 1.89 9.19 -2.63
N GLN A 83 2.44 10.33 -3.06
CA GLN A 83 1.72 11.27 -3.93
C GLN A 83 1.95 10.95 -5.41
N LYS A 84 3.20 10.68 -5.77
CA LYS A 84 3.62 10.31 -7.13
C LYS A 84 3.06 8.93 -7.52
N PRO A 85 2.95 8.63 -8.83
CA PRO A 85 2.72 7.26 -9.29
C PRO A 85 3.80 6.33 -8.73
N PHE A 86 3.47 5.05 -8.53
CA PHE A 86 4.46 4.06 -8.08
C PHE A 86 5.61 3.92 -9.08
N TRP A 87 5.28 3.88 -10.39
CA TRP A 87 6.22 3.74 -11.48
C TRP A 87 5.90 4.74 -12.59
N ALA A 88 6.90 5.52 -13.01
CA ALA A 88 6.77 6.51 -14.08
C ALA A 88 8.12 6.74 -14.78
N PRO A 89 8.60 5.80 -15.61
CA PRO A 89 9.83 5.98 -16.36
C PRO A 89 9.67 7.05 -17.45
N ALA A 90 10.75 7.69 -17.89
CA ALA A 90 10.71 8.78 -18.87
C ALA A 90 9.97 8.40 -20.17
N ARG A 91 10.15 7.17 -20.64
CA ARG A 91 9.45 6.63 -21.82
C ARG A 91 7.94 6.48 -21.67
N ALA A 92 7.39 6.48 -20.45
CA ALA A 92 5.97 6.22 -20.23
C ALA A 92 5.05 7.31 -20.83
N ARG A 93 5.59 8.50 -21.11
CA ARG A 93 4.87 9.62 -21.71
C ARG A 93 5.48 10.08 -23.04
N ALA A 94 6.40 9.31 -23.63
CA ALA A 94 7.03 9.67 -24.90
C ALA A 94 6.00 9.56 -26.04
N THR A 95 5.89 10.61 -26.85
CA THR A 95 5.00 10.64 -28.03
C THR A 95 5.63 11.55 -29.08
N PRO A 96 6.09 11.04 -30.26
CA PRO A 96 6.08 9.64 -30.69
C PRO A 96 7.03 8.75 -29.85
N PRO A 97 6.92 7.41 -29.95
CA PRO A 97 7.90 6.50 -29.37
C PRO A 97 9.32 6.80 -29.90
N PRO A 98 10.39 6.50 -29.14
CA PRO A 98 11.75 6.56 -29.66
C PRO A 98 11.92 5.61 -30.85
N ASP A 99 12.74 5.99 -31.83
CA ASP A 99 13.11 5.11 -32.94
C ASP A 99 13.79 3.84 -32.38
N CYS A 100 13.40 2.68 -32.93
CA CYS A 100 13.87 1.35 -32.51
C CYS A 100 15.37 1.15 -32.75
#